data_AF-A0A350M780-F1
#
_entry.id   AF-A0A350M780-F1
#
_cell.length_a   1.000
_cell.length_b   1.000
_cell.length_c   1.000
_cell.angle_alpha   90.00
_cell.angle_beta   90.00
_cell.angle_gamma   90.00
#
_symmetry.space_group_name_H-M   'P 1'
#
loop_
_entity.id
_entity.type
_entity.pdbx_description
1 polymer ?
#
loop_
_entity_poly.entity_id
_entity_poly.type
_entity_poly.pdbx_seq_one_letter_code
_entity_poly.pdbx_strand_id
1 'polypeptide(L)'
;MNEIINNPIHRLFGQLKEDDMTLLYSGAFSDNVTERIIDLSGTHFEKNPELIKLHRKSGFLIAECFQNIVRHNESDIQNGFFVSRNAHGNQFIASGNVVRSNMIPDLSEKLDHLNQLSKEELKEIYLKTLSNDQISEKGGAGLGLIEMARKTGNKLDYFFEPIDTELSYFYFQLKFELPQGDDHKAGEEYNLAHSIEMRKQMLDRNLLILYKGDVSKETILPMTEMIEQSVSQLAENAIHEKKTIIVLIELLQNMSIHGMRTNGKQDGMFALGIKDGKFILSGSNFTDTEGKNKLSDYLPKLAKMNLEEINNEYRRVLKEGDPSNVKGSSLGLIEISRRCSAPLVYDFEEIETNTYLYSLRLVI
;
A
#
# COMPACT_ATOMS: atom_id res chain seq x y z
N MET A 1 28.28 7.99 4.03
CA MET A 1 27.96 7.49 2.68
C MET A 1 27.31 6.09 2.66
N ASN A 2 27.26 5.35 3.78
CA ASN A 2 26.71 3.97 3.81
C ASN A 2 25.39 3.77 4.60
N GLU A 3 24.70 4.83 5.05
CA GLU A 3 23.35 4.70 5.63
C GLU A 3 22.22 4.98 4.62
N ILE A 4 22.53 5.67 3.51
CA ILE A 4 21.56 6.05 2.46
C ILE A 4 21.08 4.81 1.68
N ILE A 5 21.95 3.78 1.54
CA ILE A 5 21.61 2.47 0.96
C ILE A 5 20.52 1.74 1.79
N ASN A 6 20.28 2.16 3.04
CA ASN A 6 19.30 1.53 3.91
C ASN A 6 17.91 2.18 3.87
N ASN A 7 17.59 3.20 3.07
CA ASN A 7 16.19 3.62 2.95
C ASN A 7 15.39 2.51 2.22
N PRO A 8 14.41 1.85 2.88
CA PRO A 8 13.80 0.64 2.34
C PRO A 8 12.99 0.93 1.07
N ILE A 9 12.58 2.18 0.85
CA ILE A 9 11.72 2.55 -0.26
C ILE A 9 12.43 3.25 -1.43
N HIS A 10 13.63 3.83 -1.25
CA HIS A 10 14.26 4.61 -2.33
C HIS A 10 14.38 3.86 -3.67
N ARG A 11 14.81 2.59 -3.66
CA ARG A 11 14.90 1.79 -4.90
C ARG A 11 13.52 1.39 -5.45
N LEU A 12 12.51 1.26 -4.59
CA LEU A 12 11.14 0.95 -4.97
C LEU A 12 10.48 2.15 -5.67
N PHE A 13 10.87 3.38 -5.30
CA PHE A 13 10.34 4.58 -5.95
C PHE A 13 10.57 4.54 -7.47
N GLY A 14 11.81 4.29 -7.90
CA GLY A 14 12.14 4.24 -9.33
C GLY A 14 11.41 3.13 -10.09
N GLN A 15 11.05 2.03 -9.42
CA GLN A 15 10.29 0.92 -10.01
C GLN A 15 8.79 1.24 -10.14
N LEU A 16 8.25 2.05 -9.22
CA LEU A 16 6.82 2.37 -9.11
C LEU A 16 6.48 3.79 -9.60
N LYS A 17 7.45 4.54 -10.12
CA LYS A 17 7.29 5.95 -10.49
C LYS A 17 6.24 6.19 -11.58
N GLU A 18 6.10 5.23 -12.51
CA GLU A 18 5.13 5.30 -13.60
C GLU A 18 3.76 4.74 -13.20
N ASP A 19 3.62 4.23 -11.98
CA ASP A 19 2.34 3.73 -11.48
C ASP A 19 1.49 4.89 -10.97
N ASP A 20 0.21 4.89 -11.38
CA ASP A 20 -0.80 5.81 -10.85
C ASP A 20 -1.06 5.56 -9.37
N MET A 21 -1.12 4.28 -8.98
CA MET A 21 -1.27 3.87 -7.59
C MET A 21 -0.73 2.45 -7.40
N THR A 22 -0.01 2.20 -6.31
CA THR A 22 0.40 0.87 -5.88
C THR A 22 0.24 0.78 -4.37
N LEU A 23 -0.58 -0.16 -3.91
CA LEU A 23 -0.66 -0.58 -2.52
C LEU A 23 -0.17 -2.02 -2.42
N LEU A 24 0.85 -2.25 -1.59
CA LEU A 24 1.31 -3.56 -1.16
C LEU A 24 1.02 -3.70 0.34
N TYR A 25 0.38 -4.80 0.74
CA TYR A 25 -0.13 -4.98 2.09
C TYR A 25 0.07 -6.41 2.58
N SER A 26 0.74 -6.54 3.73
CA SER A 26 0.92 -7.78 4.48
C SER A 26 0.59 -7.61 5.97
N GLY A 27 -0.26 -6.63 6.30
CA GLY A 27 -0.68 -6.31 7.66
C GLY A 27 -1.86 -7.14 8.17
N ALA A 28 -2.59 -6.58 9.12
CA ALA A 28 -3.77 -7.16 9.74
C ALA A 28 -4.97 -7.23 8.77
N PHE A 29 -5.36 -8.43 8.33
CA PHE A 29 -6.52 -8.58 7.45
C PHE A 29 -7.84 -8.48 8.23
N SER A 30 -8.63 -7.41 7.99
CA SER A 30 -9.96 -7.20 8.56
C SER A 30 -10.94 -6.57 7.56
N ASP A 31 -12.24 -6.59 7.88
CA ASP A 31 -13.28 -5.93 7.07
C ASP A 31 -13.08 -4.41 7.00
N ASN A 32 -12.61 -3.79 8.10
CA ASN A 32 -12.32 -2.36 8.13
C ASN A 32 -11.12 -2.02 7.22
N VAL A 33 -10.05 -2.81 7.25
CA VAL A 33 -8.92 -2.62 6.32
C VAL A 33 -9.39 -2.78 4.87
N THR A 34 -10.24 -3.77 4.61
CA THR A 34 -10.83 -3.96 3.28
C THR A 34 -11.52 -2.68 2.81
N GLU A 35 -12.38 -2.08 3.64
CA GLU A 35 -13.06 -0.82 3.31
C GLU A 35 -12.08 0.34 3.05
N ARG A 36 -11.03 0.47 3.87
CA ARG A 36 -10.00 1.51 3.68
C ARG A 36 -9.22 1.33 2.38
N ILE A 37 -8.91 0.09 1.99
CA ILE A 37 -8.24 -0.19 0.71
C ILE A 37 -9.16 0.17 -0.47
N ILE A 38 -10.46 -0.11 -0.35
CA ILE A 38 -11.45 0.29 -1.37
C ILE A 38 -11.51 1.81 -1.49
N ASP A 39 -11.47 2.54 -0.37
CA ASP A 39 -11.42 4.00 -0.36
C ASP A 39 -10.13 4.53 -0.99
N LEU A 40 -8.96 3.94 -0.71
CA LEU A 40 -7.69 4.31 -1.33
C LEU A 40 -7.68 4.05 -2.84
N SER A 41 -8.24 2.92 -3.27
CA SER A 41 -8.47 2.65 -4.70
C SER A 41 -9.42 3.66 -5.33
N GLY A 42 -10.28 4.26 -4.49
CA GLY A 42 -11.35 5.20 -4.76
C GLY A 42 -10.95 6.60 -5.20
N THR A 43 -9.75 7.02 -4.80
CA THR A 43 -9.30 8.42 -4.72
C THR A 43 -9.30 9.18 -6.05
N HIS A 44 -9.38 8.47 -7.17
CA HIS A 44 -9.36 9.03 -8.53
C HIS A 44 -10.69 8.87 -9.28
N PHE A 45 -11.70 8.25 -8.69
CA PHE A 45 -13.01 8.07 -9.35
C PHE A 45 -13.87 9.31 -9.13
N GLU A 46 -13.78 10.26 -10.07
CA GLU A 46 -14.61 11.47 -10.10
C GLU A 46 -16.12 11.17 -10.22
N LYS A 47 -16.96 12.22 -10.23
CA LYS A 47 -18.43 12.18 -10.43
C LYS A 47 -18.91 11.60 -11.77
N ASN A 48 -18.04 10.95 -12.54
CA ASN A 48 -18.40 10.26 -13.77
C ASN A 48 -19.08 8.91 -13.44
N PRO A 49 -20.31 8.65 -13.93
CA PRO A 49 -21.02 7.39 -13.71
C PRO A 49 -20.25 6.12 -14.10
N GLU A 50 -19.39 6.19 -15.12
CA GLU A 50 -18.56 5.06 -15.54
C GLU A 50 -17.46 4.76 -14.53
N LEU A 51 -16.80 5.79 -14.02
CA LEU A 51 -15.80 5.69 -12.95
C LEU A 51 -16.43 5.15 -11.65
N ILE A 52 -17.66 5.54 -11.32
CA ILE A 52 -18.40 5.00 -10.16
C ILE A 52 -18.72 3.51 -10.33
N LYS A 53 -19.06 3.05 -11.54
CA LYS A 53 -19.27 1.62 -11.81
C LYS A 53 -17.95 0.85 -11.65
N LEU A 54 -16.86 1.43 -12.10
CA LEU A 54 -15.54 0.83 -12.00
C LEU A 54 -15.04 0.78 -10.56
N HIS A 55 -15.26 1.83 -9.77
CA HIS A 55 -14.98 1.83 -8.33
C HIS A 55 -15.73 0.70 -7.62
N ARG A 56 -17.03 0.54 -7.90
CA ARG A 56 -17.83 -0.56 -7.33
C ARG A 56 -17.33 -1.94 -7.77
N LYS A 57 -16.90 -2.07 -9.03
CA LYS A 57 -16.26 -3.29 -9.54
C LYS A 57 -14.94 -3.56 -8.82
N SER A 58 -14.05 -2.58 -8.72
CA SER A 58 -12.78 -2.64 -7.98
C SER A 58 -13.04 -3.04 -6.53
N GLY A 59 -13.96 -2.36 -5.84
CA GLY A 59 -14.28 -2.63 -4.45
C GLY A 59 -14.77 -4.05 -4.19
N PHE A 60 -15.63 -4.57 -5.07
CA PHE A 60 -16.04 -5.97 -5.00
C PHE A 60 -14.84 -6.93 -5.17
N LEU A 61 -14.00 -6.72 -6.18
CA LEU A 61 -12.87 -7.60 -6.46
C LEU A 61 -11.82 -7.55 -5.34
N ILE A 62 -11.56 -6.37 -4.78
CA ILE A 62 -10.72 -6.18 -3.59
C ILE A 62 -11.29 -7.01 -2.44
N ALA A 63 -12.59 -6.88 -2.14
CA ALA A 63 -13.22 -7.59 -1.04
C ALA A 63 -13.15 -9.11 -1.21
N GLU A 64 -13.40 -9.66 -2.40
CA GLU A 64 -13.29 -11.10 -2.66
C GLU A 64 -11.84 -11.59 -2.53
N CYS A 65 -10.86 -10.87 -3.09
CA CYS A 65 -9.44 -11.21 -2.93
C CYS A 65 -9.00 -11.15 -1.45
N PHE A 66 -9.51 -10.19 -0.68
CA PHE A 66 -9.20 -10.07 0.75
C PHE A 66 -9.87 -11.19 1.57
N GLN A 67 -11.12 -11.54 1.25
CA GLN A 67 -11.82 -12.67 1.86
C GLN A 67 -11.12 -13.99 1.58
N ASN A 68 -10.52 -14.18 0.40
CA ASN A 68 -9.70 -15.35 0.11
C ASN A 68 -8.53 -15.49 1.08
N ILE A 69 -7.87 -14.38 1.43
CA ILE A 69 -6.78 -14.37 2.40
C ILE A 69 -7.30 -14.70 3.80
N VAL A 70 -8.40 -14.07 4.24
CA VAL A 70 -8.94 -14.24 5.59
C VAL A 70 -9.51 -15.64 5.83
N ARG A 71 -10.26 -16.19 4.86
CA ARG A 71 -10.99 -17.47 5.02
C ARG A 71 -10.16 -18.71 4.71
N HIS A 72 -9.15 -18.59 3.87
CA HIS A 72 -8.41 -19.74 3.33
C HIS A 72 -6.93 -19.76 3.70
N ASN A 73 -6.49 -18.95 4.67
CA ASN A 73 -5.15 -19.08 5.23
C ASN A 73 -5.11 -20.26 6.21
N GLU A 74 -4.41 -21.32 5.84
CA GLU A 74 -4.28 -22.56 6.62
C GLU A 74 -3.20 -22.48 7.72
N SER A 75 -2.44 -21.40 7.78
CA SER A 75 -1.38 -21.20 8.78
C SER A 75 -1.73 -20.12 9.80
N ASP A 76 -1.35 -20.34 11.07
CA ASP A 76 -1.35 -19.32 12.13
C ASP A 76 -0.38 -18.16 11.84
N ILE A 77 0.49 -18.33 10.83
CA ILE A 77 1.36 -17.28 10.33
C ILE A 77 0.50 -16.34 9.48
N GLN A 78 0.30 -15.11 9.95
CA GLN A 78 -0.26 -14.01 9.15
C GLN A 78 0.70 -13.67 8.00
N ASN A 79 0.70 -14.49 6.95
CA ASN A 79 1.54 -14.38 5.77
C ASN A 79 0.73 -13.97 4.53
N GLY A 80 -0.44 -13.39 4.76
CA GLY A 80 -1.28 -12.82 3.72
C GLY A 80 -0.53 -11.73 2.96
N PHE A 81 -0.71 -11.71 1.67
CA PHE A 81 -0.16 -10.69 0.78
C PHE A 81 -1.28 -10.15 -0.09
N PHE A 82 -1.35 -8.84 -0.22
CA PHE A 82 -2.33 -8.18 -1.07
C PHE A 82 -1.69 -7.05 -1.86
N VAL A 83 -2.05 -6.96 -3.13
CA VAL A 83 -1.63 -5.91 -4.06
C VAL A 83 -2.86 -5.30 -4.70
N SER A 84 -2.91 -3.97 -4.73
CA SER A 84 -3.78 -3.21 -5.63
C SER A 84 -2.92 -2.22 -6.39
N ARG A 85 -2.86 -2.35 -7.70
CA ARG A 85 -1.95 -1.59 -8.56
C ARG A 85 -2.67 -1.07 -9.79
N ASN A 86 -2.62 0.24 -10.00
CA ASN A 86 -3.09 0.93 -11.18
C ASN A 86 -1.87 1.37 -11.99
N ALA A 87 -1.69 0.79 -13.18
CA ALA A 87 -0.58 1.12 -14.04
C ALA A 87 -0.89 0.77 -15.50
N HIS A 88 -0.38 1.58 -16.44
CA HIS A 88 -0.55 1.40 -17.89
C HIS A 88 -2.01 1.17 -18.31
N GLY A 89 -2.93 1.99 -17.78
CA GLY A 89 -4.37 1.89 -18.10
C GLY A 89 -5.05 0.61 -17.59
N ASN A 90 -4.41 -0.16 -16.70
CA ASN A 90 -4.96 -1.38 -16.13
C ASN A 90 -4.95 -1.32 -14.60
N GLN A 91 -5.90 -2.01 -13.99
CA GLN A 91 -5.87 -2.33 -12.57
C GLN A 91 -5.54 -3.81 -12.38
N PHE A 92 -4.60 -4.07 -11.49
CA PHE A 92 -4.17 -5.38 -11.05
C PHE A 92 -4.51 -5.52 -9.57
N ILE A 93 -5.17 -6.62 -9.23
CA ILE A 93 -5.45 -6.98 -7.84
C ILE A 93 -4.87 -8.36 -7.63
N ALA A 94 -3.88 -8.49 -6.74
CA ALA A 94 -3.29 -9.77 -6.42
C ALA A 94 -3.44 -10.09 -4.94
N SER A 95 -3.60 -11.37 -4.64
CA SER A 95 -3.68 -11.92 -3.30
C SER A 95 -2.77 -13.13 -3.17
N GLY A 96 -2.21 -13.33 -1.98
CA GLY A 96 -1.36 -14.45 -1.63
C GLY A 96 -1.71 -15.00 -0.25
N ASN A 97 -1.86 -16.32 -0.14
CA ASN A 97 -2.08 -16.99 1.14
C ASN A 97 -1.52 -18.42 1.13
N VAL A 98 -1.31 -18.99 2.31
CA VAL A 98 -0.87 -20.38 2.46
C VAL A 98 -2.07 -21.31 2.33
N VAL A 99 -1.92 -22.35 1.52
CA VAL A 99 -2.91 -23.43 1.31
C VAL A 99 -2.25 -24.80 1.50
N ARG A 100 -3.06 -25.83 1.77
CA ARG A 100 -2.56 -27.21 1.80
C ARG A 100 -2.29 -27.72 0.39
N SER A 101 -1.19 -28.44 0.22
CA SER A 101 -0.79 -28.99 -1.08
C SER A 101 -1.81 -29.99 -1.64
N ASN A 102 -2.59 -30.65 -0.77
CA ASN A 102 -3.67 -31.54 -1.22
C ASN A 102 -4.88 -30.82 -1.84
N MET A 103 -5.02 -29.50 -1.64
CA MET A 103 -6.10 -28.68 -2.23
C MET A 103 -5.75 -28.20 -3.65
N ILE A 104 -4.48 -28.29 -4.05
CA ILE A 104 -3.98 -27.77 -5.33
C ILE A 104 -4.69 -28.39 -6.54
N PRO A 105 -4.90 -29.73 -6.62
CA PRO A 105 -5.57 -30.33 -7.78
C PRO A 105 -6.98 -29.76 -8.00
N ASP A 106 -7.80 -29.75 -6.94
CA ASP A 106 -9.18 -29.25 -6.99
C ASP A 106 -9.26 -27.75 -7.33
N LEU A 107 -8.35 -26.94 -6.79
CA LEU A 107 -8.33 -25.50 -7.02
C LEU A 107 -7.83 -25.17 -8.44
N SER A 108 -6.80 -25.87 -8.91
CA SER A 108 -6.27 -25.70 -10.27
C SER A 108 -7.30 -26.11 -11.32
N GLU A 109 -7.96 -27.25 -11.15
CA GLU A 109 -9.02 -27.71 -12.06
C GLU A 109 -10.15 -26.68 -12.16
N LYS A 110 -10.59 -26.11 -11.03
CA LYS A 110 -11.62 -25.06 -11.00
C LYS A 110 -11.17 -23.80 -11.75
N LEU A 111 -9.96 -23.30 -11.47
CA LEU A 111 -9.43 -22.08 -12.09
C LEU A 111 -9.22 -22.27 -13.60
N ASP A 112 -8.68 -23.42 -14.00
CA ASP A 112 -8.47 -23.79 -15.40
C ASP A 112 -9.79 -23.90 -16.15
N HIS A 113 -10.80 -24.53 -15.53
CA HIS A 113 -12.13 -24.59 -16.10
C HIS A 113 -12.71 -23.19 -16.33
N LEU A 114 -12.68 -22.32 -15.31
CA LEU A 114 -13.18 -20.94 -15.43
C LEU A 114 -12.45 -20.15 -16.53
N ASN A 115 -11.15 -20.35 -16.68
CA ASN A 115 -10.31 -19.71 -17.70
C ASN A 115 -10.60 -20.18 -19.14
N GLN A 116 -11.33 -21.28 -19.32
CA GLN A 116 -11.75 -21.79 -20.62
C GLN A 116 -13.15 -21.31 -21.03
N LEU A 117 -13.93 -20.75 -20.11
CA LEU A 117 -15.30 -20.33 -20.36
C LEU A 117 -15.36 -18.96 -21.04
N SER A 118 -16.31 -18.83 -21.97
CA SER A 118 -16.74 -17.55 -22.53
C SER A 118 -17.50 -16.69 -21.51
N LYS A 119 -17.69 -15.41 -21.84
CA LYS A 119 -18.47 -14.47 -21.01
C LYS A 119 -19.91 -14.95 -20.80
N GLU A 120 -20.49 -15.56 -21.84
CA GLU A 120 -21.84 -16.12 -21.84
C GLU A 120 -21.90 -17.35 -20.92
N GLU A 121 -20.95 -18.27 -21.04
CA GLU A 121 -20.89 -19.48 -20.19
C GLU A 121 -20.65 -19.14 -18.71
N LEU A 122 -19.75 -18.19 -18.42
CA LEU A 122 -19.54 -17.69 -17.06
C LEU A 122 -20.82 -17.11 -16.46
N LYS A 123 -21.62 -16.39 -17.28
CA LYS A 123 -22.91 -15.85 -16.86
C LYS A 123 -23.93 -16.97 -16.59
N GLU A 124 -23.99 -17.99 -17.44
CA GLU A 124 -24.89 -19.12 -17.24
C GLU A 124 -24.57 -19.89 -15.96
N ILE A 125 -23.30 -20.22 -15.72
CA ILE A 125 -22.88 -20.95 -14.52
C ILE A 125 -23.13 -20.10 -13.28
N TYR A 126 -22.85 -18.80 -13.31
CA TYR A 126 -23.18 -17.89 -12.22
C TYR A 126 -24.68 -17.93 -11.85
N LEU A 127 -25.58 -17.83 -12.84
CA LEU A 127 -27.02 -17.87 -12.61
C LEU A 127 -27.49 -19.24 -12.09
N LYS A 128 -26.92 -20.33 -12.61
CA LYS A 128 -27.22 -21.70 -12.15
C LYS A 128 -26.78 -21.90 -10.70
N THR A 129 -25.58 -21.46 -10.34
CA THR A 129 -25.06 -21.56 -8.95
C THR A 129 -25.88 -20.72 -7.98
N LEU A 130 -26.33 -19.51 -8.40
CA LEU A 130 -27.21 -18.67 -7.58
C LEU A 130 -28.60 -19.29 -7.34
N SER A 131 -29.12 -20.05 -8.31
CA SER A 131 -30.48 -20.63 -8.24
C SER A 131 -30.55 -21.95 -7.47
N ASN A 132 -29.41 -22.63 -7.26
CA ASN A 132 -29.38 -23.99 -6.75
C ASN A 132 -29.23 -24.11 -5.22
N ASP A 133 -29.28 -23.01 -4.45
CA ASP A 133 -29.30 -22.94 -2.97
C ASP A 133 -28.26 -23.82 -2.23
N GLN A 134 -27.28 -24.39 -2.91
CA GLN A 134 -26.13 -25.06 -2.29
C GLN A 134 -25.12 -24.01 -1.85
N ILE A 135 -25.55 -23.16 -0.91
CA ILE A 135 -24.64 -22.50 0.01
C ILE A 135 -24.05 -23.63 0.85
N SER A 136 -22.94 -24.20 0.39
CA SER A 136 -22.22 -25.24 1.15
C SER A 136 -21.99 -24.75 2.58
N GLU A 137 -22.01 -25.63 3.57
CA GLU A 137 -21.75 -25.31 4.99
C GLU A 137 -20.40 -24.58 5.22
N LYS A 138 -19.51 -24.55 4.22
CA LYS A 138 -18.25 -23.78 4.19
C LYS A 138 -18.32 -22.46 3.39
N GLY A 139 -19.51 -21.91 3.17
CA GLY A 139 -19.76 -20.55 2.69
C GLY A 139 -19.21 -20.22 1.29
N GLY A 140 -20.01 -20.44 0.24
CA GLY A 140 -19.96 -19.66 -1.01
C GLY A 140 -18.67 -19.63 -1.85
N ALA A 141 -17.60 -20.36 -1.48
CA ALA A 141 -16.25 -20.21 -2.04
C ALA A 141 -16.11 -20.39 -3.57
N GLY A 142 -17.07 -21.06 -4.22
CA GLY A 142 -17.10 -21.18 -5.69
C GLY A 142 -17.71 -19.98 -6.41
N LEU A 143 -18.65 -19.27 -5.77
CA LEU A 143 -19.38 -18.16 -6.38
C LEU A 143 -18.47 -16.94 -6.59
N GLY A 144 -17.59 -16.67 -5.63
CA GLY A 144 -16.61 -15.58 -5.71
C GLY A 144 -15.70 -15.70 -6.92
N LEU A 145 -15.09 -16.87 -7.15
CA LEU A 145 -14.23 -17.12 -8.32
C LEU A 145 -14.96 -16.91 -9.66
N ILE A 146 -16.19 -17.44 -9.77
CA ILE A 146 -17.02 -17.26 -10.97
C ILE A 146 -17.32 -15.78 -11.20
N GLU A 147 -17.71 -15.06 -10.14
CA GLU A 147 -18.05 -13.64 -10.23
C GLU A 147 -16.82 -12.77 -10.54
N MET A 148 -15.65 -13.10 -10.00
CA MET A 148 -14.39 -12.44 -10.31
C MET A 148 -14.01 -12.62 -11.79
N ALA A 149 -14.08 -13.85 -12.33
CA ALA A 149 -13.85 -14.11 -13.76
C ALA A 149 -14.84 -13.31 -14.63
N ARG A 150 -16.12 -13.29 -14.26
CA ARG A 150 -17.17 -12.59 -14.99
C ARG A 150 -17.00 -11.07 -14.97
N LYS A 151 -16.63 -10.48 -13.82
CA LYS A 151 -16.46 -9.03 -13.68
C LYS A 151 -15.18 -8.54 -14.35
N THR A 152 -14.08 -9.27 -14.23
CA THR A 152 -12.82 -8.90 -14.88
C THR A 152 -12.90 -9.04 -16.39
N GLY A 153 -13.55 -10.10 -16.88
CA GLY A 153 -13.61 -10.41 -18.30
C GLY A 153 -12.27 -10.86 -18.88
N ASN A 154 -11.29 -11.14 -18.02
CA ASN A 154 -9.94 -11.61 -18.33
C ASN A 154 -9.70 -12.95 -17.65
N LYS A 155 -8.61 -13.63 -18.04
CA LYS A 155 -8.17 -14.84 -17.36
C LYS A 155 -7.76 -14.54 -15.92
N LEU A 156 -8.03 -15.49 -15.05
CA LEU A 156 -7.56 -15.56 -13.68
C LEU A 156 -6.12 -16.08 -13.69
N ASP A 157 -5.16 -15.23 -13.34
CA ASP A 157 -3.75 -15.63 -13.25
C ASP A 157 -3.48 -16.24 -11.87
N TYR A 158 -2.81 -17.37 -11.82
CA TYR A 158 -2.48 -18.01 -10.55
C TYR A 158 -1.20 -18.83 -10.60
N PHE A 159 -0.60 -19.04 -9.43
CA PHE A 159 0.62 -19.84 -9.26
C PHE A 159 0.68 -20.44 -7.86
N PHE A 160 1.19 -21.67 -7.76
CA PHE A 160 1.45 -22.33 -6.48
C PHE A 160 2.96 -22.50 -6.28
N GLU A 161 3.51 -21.89 -5.23
CA GLU A 161 4.91 -22.03 -4.84
C GLU A 161 5.00 -23.03 -3.66
N PRO A 162 5.61 -24.21 -3.81
CA PRO A 162 5.76 -25.16 -2.72
C PRO A 162 6.55 -24.54 -1.55
N ILE A 163 6.03 -24.68 -0.32
CA ILE A 163 6.74 -24.28 0.91
C ILE A 163 7.43 -25.50 1.51
N ASP A 164 6.67 -26.59 1.67
CA ASP A 164 7.14 -27.88 2.15
C ASP A 164 6.27 -29.02 1.55
N THR A 165 6.25 -30.19 2.18
CA THR A 165 5.49 -31.35 1.72
C THR A 165 3.98 -31.25 1.91
N GLU A 166 3.51 -30.38 2.82
CA GLU A 166 2.10 -30.23 3.17
C GLU A 166 1.52 -28.88 2.75
N LEU A 167 2.36 -27.85 2.63
CA LEU A 167 1.95 -26.46 2.41
C LEU A 167 2.52 -25.89 1.11
N SER A 168 1.73 -25.01 0.49
CA SER A 168 2.14 -24.23 -0.67
C SER A 168 1.56 -22.82 -0.57
N TYR A 169 2.28 -21.85 -1.13
CA TYR A 169 1.82 -20.49 -1.24
C TYR A 169 1.01 -20.32 -2.52
N PHE A 170 -0.26 -19.98 -2.39
CA PHE A 170 -1.15 -19.69 -3.51
C PHE A 170 -1.09 -18.21 -3.84
N TYR A 171 -0.64 -17.90 -5.05
CA TYR A 171 -0.71 -16.59 -5.65
C TYR A 171 -1.86 -16.52 -6.64
N PHE A 172 -2.65 -15.46 -6.57
CA PHE A 172 -3.79 -15.21 -7.43
C PHE A 172 -3.82 -13.76 -7.86
N GLN A 173 -4.05 -13.48 -9.15
CA GLN A 173 -4.11 -12.13 -9.68
C GLN A 173 -5.25 -11.97 -10.69
N LEU A 174 -5.90 -10.83 -10.55
CA LEU A 174 -6.92 -10.31 -11.45
C LEU A 174 -6.35 -9.12 -12.22
N LYS A 175 -6.79 -8.97 -13.47
CA LYS A 175 -6.49 -7.81 -14.33
C LYS A 175 -7.77 -7.29 -14.95
N PHE A 176 -7.96 -5.98 -15.00
CA PHE A 176 -8.98 -5.36 -15.86
C PHE A 176 -8.60 -3.95 -16.27
N GLU A 177 -9.12 -3.55 -17.43
CA GLU A 177 -8.85 -2.25 -18.03
C GLU A 177 -9.54 -1.12 -17.24
N LEU A 178 -8.82 -0.01 -17.10
CA LEU A 178 -9.33 1.26 -16.62
C LEU A 178 -9.63 2.16 -17.83
N PRO A 179 -10.76 2.87 -17.88
CA PRO A 179 -11.08 3.81 -18.95
C PRO A 179 -10.12 5.00 -18.87
N GLN A 180 -9.30 5.20 -19.90
CA GLN A 180 -8.33 6.30 -20.00
C GLN A 180 -8.36 6.96 -21.39
N GLY A 181 -7.94 8.23 -21.44
CA GLY A 181 -7.75 9.02 -22.67
C GLY A 181 -6.46 8.66 -23.42
N ASP A 182 -6.33 9.17 -24.65
CA ASP A 182 -5.43 8.72 -25.75
C ASP A 182 -3.91 8.68 -25.49
N ASP A 183 -3.40 9.03 -24.30
CA ASP A 183 -2.00 9.41 -24.11
C ASP A 183 -1.12 8.40 -23.36
N HIS A 184 -1.42 7.10 -23.48
CA HIS A 184 -0.58 6.05 -22.88
C HIS A 184 0.36 5.41 -23.88
N LYS A 185 1.66 5.49 -23.58
CA LYS A 185 2.69 4.66 -24.22
C LYS A 185 2.51 3.22 -23.74
N ALA A 186 2.61 2.26 -24.66
CA ALA A 186 2.67 0.84 -24.30
C ALA A 186 3.85 0.61 -23.34
N GLY A 187 3.54 0.42 -22.05
CA GLY A 187 4.49 -0.01 -21.03
C GLY A 187 4.71 -1.52 -21.07
N GLU A 188 5.64 -2.01 -20.24
CA GLU A 188 5.82 -3.45 -20.03
C GLU A 188 4.52 -4.09 -19.51
N GLU A 189 4.22 -5.29 -20.00
CA GLU A 189 3.04 -6.03 -19.57
C GLU A 189 3.23 -6.54 -18.14
N TYR A 190 2.49 -5.97 -17.19
CA TYR A 190 2.46 -6.49 -15.83
C TYR A 190 1.68 -7.80 -15.76
N ASN A 191 2.28 -8.76 -15.07
CA ASN A 191 1.77 -10.12 -14.89
C ASN A 191 2.02 -10.59 -13.45
N LEU A 192 1.57 -11.80 -13.13
CA LEU A 192 1.66 -12.35 -11.78
C LEU A 192 3.10 -12.42 -11.23
N ALA A 193 4.11 -12.61 -12.09
CA ALA A 193 5.50 -12.67 -11.67
C ALA A 193 5.98 -11.36 -11.02
N HIS A 194 5.45 -10.21 -11.47
CA HIS A 194 5.75 -8.92 -10.85
C HIS A 194 5.18 -8.83 -9.43
N SER A 195 3.96 -9.31 -9.21
CA SER A 195 3.35 -9.36 -7.87
C SER A 195 4.08 -10.31 -6.93
N ILE A 196 4.58 -11.45 -7.44
CA ILE A 196 5.43 -12.38 -6.70
C ILE A 196 6.74 -11.70 -6.28
N GLU A 197 7.38 -10.97 -7.20
CA GLU A 197 8.62 -10.23 -6.93
C GLU A 197 8.41 -9.10 -5.91
N MET A 198 7.31 -8.36 -6.00
CA MET A 198 6.94 -7.34 -5.00
C MET A 198 6.81 -7.93 -3.60
N ARG A 199 6.18 -9.11 -3.46
CA ARG A 199 6.11 -9.82 -2.17
C ARG A 199 7.51 -10.13 -1.64
N LYS A 200 8.40 -10.67 -2.49
CA LYS A 200 9.78 -10.99 -2.10
C LYS A 200 10.53 -9.74 -1.61
N GLN A 201 10.40 -8.63 -2.32
CA GLN A 201 11.01 -7.37 -1.92
C GLN A 201 10.44 -6.82 -0.60
N MET A 202 9.15 -6.99 -0.33
CA MET A 202 8.58 -6.63 0.97
C MET A 202 9.19 -7.46 2.10
N LEU A 203 9.27 -8.77 1.92
CA LEU A 203 9.86 -9.70 2.91
C LEU A 203 11.33 -9.37 3.17
N ASP A 204 12.15 -9.24 2.13
CA ASP A 204 13.58 -8.93 2.24
C ASP A 204 13.85 -7.61 2.96
N ARG A 205 12.90 -6.67 2.88
CA ARG A 205 12.99 -5.33 3.47
C ARG A 205 12.25 -5.20 4.80
N ASN A 206 11.60 -6.26 5.28
CA ASN A 206 10.72 -6.27 6.43
C ASN A 206 9.63 -5.18 6.34
N LEU A 207 9.08 -4.98 5.14
CA LEU A 207 7.96 -4.07 4.90
C LEU A 207 6.64 -4.78 5.16
N LEU A 208 5.75 -4.08 5.85
CA LEU A 208 4.39 -4.51 6.12
C LEU A 208 3.40 -3.86 5.16
N ILE A 209 3.61 -2.57 4.87
CA ILE A 209 2.74 -1.78 4.00
C ILE A 209 3.62 -0.89 3.13
N LEU A 210 3.31 -0.80 1.84
CA LEU A 210 3.83 0.21 0.94
C LEU A 210 2.67 0.81 0.15
N TYR A 211 2.61 2.13 0.12
CA TYR A 211 1.66 2.87 -0.70
C TYR A 211 2.43 3.85 -1.60
N LYS A 212 2.14 3.84 -2.89
CA LYS A 212 2.56 4.84 -3.88
C LYS A 212 1.29 5.38 -4.53
N GLY A 213 1.16 6.69 -4.62
CA GLY A 213 0.01 7.33 -5.26
C GLY A 213 -0.17 8.76 -4.75
N ASP A 214 -1.37 9.30 -4.96
CA ASP A 214 -1.74 10.62 -4.47
C ASP A 214 -1.85 10.65 -2.94
N VAL A 215 -1.03 11.46 -2.28
CA VAL A 215 -1.02 11.67 -0.81
C VAL A 215 -1.82 12.94 -0.48
N SER A 216 -3.04 13.02 -0.99
CA SER A 216 -3.98 14.11 -0.71
C SER A 216 -4.67 13.94 0.65
N LYS A 217 -5.38 14.97 1.12
CA LYS A 217 -6.03 14.96 2.44
C LYS A 217 -7.07 13.83 2.57
N GLU A 218 -7.69 13.50 1.45
CA GLU A 218 -8.68 12.45 1.28
C GLU A 218 -8.09 11.05 1.51
N THR A 219 -6.77 10.88 1.30
CA THR A 219 -6.08 9.59 1.47
C THR A 219 -5.50 9.38 2.87
N ILE A 220 -5.31 10.46 3.64
CA ILE A 220 -4.67 10.40 4.98
C ILE A 220 -5.49 9.53 5.93
N LEU A 221 -6.79 9.75 6.03
CA LEU A 221 -7.66 9.02 6.95
C LEU A 221 -7.67 7.51 6.65
N PRO A 222 -7.97 7.04 5.43
CA PRO A 222 -7.96 5.60 5.16
C PRO A 222 -6.57 4.96 5.32
N MET A 223 -5.47 5.67 4.99
CA MET A 223 -4.12 5.18 5.31
C MET A 223 -3.89 5.05 6.81
N THR A 224 -4.28 6.06 7.59
CA THR A 224 -4.10 6.08 9.04
C THR A 224 -4.83 4.91 9.68
N GLU A 225 -6.13 4.74 9.41
CA GLU A 225 -6.93 3.65 9.98
C GLU A 225 -6.38 2.26 9.60
N MET A 226 -5.97 2.06 8.35
CA MET A 226 -5.37 0.79 7.89
C MET A 226 -4.06 0.47 8.62
N ILE A 227 -3.21 1.47 8.81
CA ILE A 227 -1.92 1.31 9.47
C ILE A 227 -2.11 1.14 10.98
N GLU A 228 -3.02 1.90 11.60
CA GLU A 228 -3.37 1.81 13.01
C GLU A 228 -3.69 0.36 13.38
N GLN A 229 -4.54 -0.33 12.61
CA GLN A 229 -4.84 -1.73 12.90
C GLN A 229 -3.62 -2.65 12.90
N SER A 230 -2.70 -2.42 11.96
CA SER A 230 -1.46 -3.21 11.87
C SER A 230 -0.50 -2.89 13.01
N VAL A 231 -0.43 -1.62 13.41
CA VAL A 231 0.37 -1.16 14.56
C VAL A 231 -0.20 -1.71 15.87
N SER A 232 -1.52 -1.65 16.08
CA SER A 232 -2.17 -2.15 17.31
C SER A 232 -1.96 -3.65 17.52
N GLN A 233 -1.87 -4.45 16.45
CA GLN A 233 -1.60 -5.89 16.55
C GLN A 233 -0.12 -6.21 16.85
N LEU A 234 0.80 -5.36 16.41
CA LEU A 234 2.25 -5.64 16.47
C LEU A 234 2.99 -4.86 17.55
N ALA A 235 2.40 -3.79 18.09
CA ALA A 235 3.03 -2.94 19.10
C ALA A 235 3.18 -3.69 20.43
N GLU A 236 4.31 -3.49 21.10
CA GLU A 236 4.59 -4.13 22.40
C GLU A 236 3.67 -3.61 23.53
N ASN A 237 3.26 -2.34 23.43
CA ASN A 237 2.43 -1.68 24.43
C ASN A 237 1.74 -0.43 23.84
N ALA A 238 0.71 0.05 24.54
CA ALA A 238 -0.10 1.21 24.14
C ALA A 238 0.69 2.52 23.98
N ILE A 239 1.84 2.66 24.66
CA ILE A 239 2.69 3.85 24.51
C ILE A 239 3.40 3.80 23.16
N HIS A 240 3.96 2.66 22.78
CA HIS A 240 4.62 2.45 21.49
C HIS A 240 3.64 2.57 20.32
N GLU A 241 2.44 2.01 20.46
CA GLU A 241 1.33 2.17 19.52
C GLU A 241 0.99 3.65 19.31
N LYS A 242 0.61 4.37 20.38
CA LYS A 242 0.25 5.79 20.31
C LYS A 242 1.37 6.65 19.73
N LYS A 243 2.62 6.36 20.10
CA LYS A 243 3.81 7.04 19.58
C LYS A 243 3.93 6.86 18.07
N THR A 244 3.74 5.63 17.58
CA THR A 244 3.81 5.30 16.15
C THR A 244 2.70 5.98 15.35
N ILE A 245 1.46 5.97 15.85
CA ILE A 245 0.30 6.60 15.22
C ILE A 245 0.49 8.11 15.08
N ILE A 246 0.98 8.78 16.13
CA ILE A 246 1.25 10.23 16.07
C ILE A 246 2.31 10.54 15.01
N VAL A 247 3.41 9.78 14.99
CA VAL A 247 4.48 9.97 14.00
C VAL A 247 3.98 9.72 12.58
N LEU A 248 3.12 8.72 12.38
CA LEU A 248 2.46 8.43 11.13
C LEU A 248 1.63 9.62 10.63
N ILE A 249 0.73 10.14 11.46
CA ILE A 249 -0.17 11.22 11.07
C ILE A 249 0.64 12.46 10.68
N GLU A 250 1.65 12.83 11.47
CA GLU A 250 2.52 13.97 11.18
C GLU A 250 3.32 13.75 9.88
N LEU A 251 3.82 12.53 9.62
CA LEU A 251 4.51 12.20 8.37
C LEU A 251 3.58 12.35 7.15
N LEU A 252 2.37 11.76 7.21
CA LEU A 252 1.40 11.85 6.13
C LEU A 252 0.93 13.29 5.89
N GLN A 253 0.71 14.07 6.95
CA GLN A 253 0.37 15.48 6.85
C GLN A 253 1.52 16.29 6.24
N ASN A 254 2.76 16.03 6.62
CA ASN A 254 3.93 16.68 6.00
C ASN A 254 3.97 16.40 4.49
N MET A 255 3.80 15.14 4.10
CA MET A 255 3.75 14.75 2.69
C MET A 255 2.58 15.44 1.95
N SER A 256 1.41 15.54 2.59
CA SER A 256 0.18 16.10 2.01
C SER A 256 0.10 17.63 2.01
N ILE A 257 0.86 18.32 2.87
CA ILE A 257 0.87 19.79 2.91
C ILE A 257 2.06 20.35 2.13
N HIS A 258 3.22 19.69 2.20
CA HIS A 258 4.48 20.20 1.67
C HIS A 258 4.97 19.50 0.40
N GLY A 259 4.33 18.40 0.00
CA GLY A 259 4.59 17.77 -1.28
C GLY A 259 4.27 18.69 -2.46
N MET A 260 5.20 18.75 -3.41
CA MET A 260 4.97 19.45 -4.68
C MET A 260 3.80 18.78 -5.42
N ARG A 261 2.93 19.61 -6.01
CA ARG A 261 1.81 19.13 -6.81
C ARG A 261 2.18 19.16 -8.29
N THR A 262 2.00 18.03 -8.96
CA THR A 262 2.15 17.91 -10.41
C THR A 262 0.81 17.48 -10.98
N ASN A 263 0.27 18.25 -11.94
CA ASN A 263 -1.05 18.00 -12.53
C ASN A 263 -2.19 17.86 -11.51
N GLY A 264 -2.12 18.61 -10.41
CA GLY A 264 -3.12 18.58 -9.33
C GLY A 264 -2.97 17.43 -8.33
N LYS A 265 -2.17 16.40 -8.65
CA LYS A 265 -1.87 15.27 -7.77
C LYS A 265 -0.64 15.56 -6.91
N GLN A 266 -0.64 14.99 -5.71
CA GLN A 266 0.45 15.08 -4.76
C GLN A 266 1.11 13.71 -4.67
N ASP A 267 1.88 13.39 -5.70
CA ASP A 267 2.46 12.07 -5.84
C ASP A 267 3.53 11.82 -4.76
N GLY A 268 3.38 10.71 -4.07
CA GLY A 268 4.24 10.34 -2.96
C GLY A 268 4.24 8.86 -2.70
N MET A 269 5.21 8.43 -1.91
CA MET A 269 5.34 7.04 -1.50
C MET A 269 5.54 6.97 0.01
N PHE A 270 4.81 6.07 0.64
CA PHE A 270 4.83 5.78 2.05
C PHE A 270 5.11 4.31 2.26
N ALA A 271 5.85 3.97 3.31
CA ALA A 271 5.92 2.59 3.79
C ALA A 271 6.02 2.49 5.30
N LEU A 272 5.48 1.39 5.80
CA LEU A 272 5.64 0.90 7.15
C LEU A 272 6.38 -0.44 7.08
N GLY A 273 7.45 -0.56 7.86
CA GLY A 273 8.11 -1.83 8.13
C GLY A 273 8.27 -2.06 9.64
N ILE A 274 8.64 -3.28 10.00
CA ILE A 274 8.99 -3.63 11.38
C ILE A 274 10.33 -4.35 11.40
N LYS A 275 11.25 -3.91 12.25
CA LYS A 275 12.57 -4.55 12.37
C LYS A 275 13.05 -4.46 13.81
N ASP A 276 13.47 -5.60 14.36
CA ASP A 276 13.98 -5.69 15.73
C ASP A 276 13.01 -5.09 16.77
N GLY A 277 11.71 -5.35 16.62
CA GLY A 277 10.64 -4.82 17.49
C GLY A 277 10.29 -3.34 17.28
N LYS A 278 10.96 -2.65 16.35
CA LYS A 278 10.74 -1.22 16.07
C LYS A 278 9.98 -1.01 14.78
N PHE A 279 9.03 -0.07 14.80
CA PHE A 279 8.40 0.40 13.58
C PHE A 279 9.34 1.33 12.82
N ILE A 280 9.38 1.14 11.51
CA ILE A 280 10.12 1.98 10.57
C ILE A 280 9.09 2.61 9.63
N LEU A 281 8.92 3.92 9.74
CA LEU A 281 8.09 4.69 8.83
C LEU A 281 8.99 5.38 7.81
N SER A 282 8.62 5.32 6.53
CA SER A 282 9.31 6.03 5.47
C SER A 282 8.30 6.77 4.61
N GLY A 283 8.59 8.03 4.29
CA GLY A 283 7.77 8.87 3.43
C GLY A 283 8.65 9.58 2.41
N SER A 284 8.17 9.66 1.18
CA SER A 284 8.84 10.32 0.07
C SER A 284 7.85 11.15 -0.74
N ASN A 285 8.23 12.38 -1.06
CA ASN A 285 7.44 13.29 -1.89
C ASN A 285 8.37 14.20 -2.71
N PHE A 286 7.83 14.79 -3.77
CA PHE A 286 8.60 15.78 -4.53
C PHE A 286 8.67 17.12 -3.81
N THR A 287 9.75 17.86 -4.02
CA THR A 287 9.97 19.22 -3.54
C THR A 287 10.79 20.00 -4.55
N ASP A 288 10.64 21.33 -4.55
CA ASP A 288 11.43 22.21 -5.41
C ASP A 288 12.76 22.63 -4.73
N THR A 289 13.54 23.45 -5.43
CA THR A 289 14.81 23.99 -4.89
C THR A 289 14.61 24.78 -3.59
N GLU A 290 13.51 25.52 -3.43
CA GLU A 290 13.24 26.29 -2.22
C GLU A 290 12.95 25.38 -1.02
N GLY A 291 12.07 24.39 -1.20
CA GLY A 291 11.73 23.38 -0.20
C GLY A 291 12.94 22.55 0.21
N LYS A 292 13.76 22.10 -0.75
CA LYS A 292 15.03 21.43 -0.47
C LYS A 292 15.95 22.28 0.41
N ASN A 293 16.13 23.56 0.08
CA ASN A 293 17.03 24.45 0.83
C ASN A 293 16.54 24.64 2.27
N LYS A 294 15.23 24.91 2.45
CA LYS A 294 14.62 25.04 3.79
C LYS A 294 14.82 23.78 4.64
N LEU A 295 14.56 22.60 4.07
CA LEU A 295 14.74 21.34 4.77
C LEU A 295 16.22 21.04 5.05
N SER A 296 17.11 21.36 4.11
CA SER A 296 18.56 21.20 4.27
C SER A 296 19.16 22.11 5.35
N ASP A 297 18.55 23.27 5.62
CA ASP A 297 18.95 24.15 6.72
C ASP A 297 18.46 23.67 8.10
N TYR A 298 17.42 22.82 8.12
CA TYR A 298 16.70 22.48 9.34
C TYR A 298 16.93 21.03 9.81
N LEU A 299 16.80 20.05 8.92
CA LEU A 299 16.95 18.62 9.24
C LEU A 299 18.32 18.27 9.85
N PRO A 300 19.47 18.80 9.39
CA PRO A 300 20.75 18.49 10.02
C PRO A 300 20.87 19.02 11.45
N LYS A 301 20.14 20.08 11.81
CA LYS A 301 20.09 20.60 13.18
C LYS A 301 19.30 19.64 14.06
N LEU A 302 18.08 19.28 13.63
CA LEU A 302 17.23 18.33 14.35
C LEU A 302 17.89 16.96 14.53
N ALA A 303 18.54 16.42 13.48
CA ALA A 303 19.19 15.12 13.53
C ALA A 303 20.38 15.04 14.51
N LYS A 304 20.96 16.19 14.90
CA LYS A 304 22.06 16.26 15.87
C LYS A 304 21.58 16.51 17.31
N MET A 305 20.35 16.95 17.50
CA MET A 305 19.82 17.28 18.82
C MET A 305 19.53 16.01 19.62
N ASN A 306 19.86 16.04 20.91
CA ASN A 306 19.38 15.05 21.87
C ASN A 306 17.93 15.35 22.29
N LEU A 307 17.29 14.43 23.02
CA LEU A 307 15.89 14.57 23.41
C LEU A 307 15.60 15.83 24.26
N GLU A 308 16.54 16.26 25.10
CA GLU A 308 16.37 17.48 25.90
C GLU A 308 16.37 18.73 25.00
N GLU A 309 17.32 18.80 24.06
CA GLU A 309 17.42 19.88 23.07
C GLU A 309 16.18 19.94 22.18
N ILE A 310 15.68 18.80 21.69
CA ILE A 310 14.45 18.72 20.90
C ILE A 310 13.25 19.23 21.71
N ASN A 311 13.13 18.85 22.99
CA ASN A 311 12.03 19.32 23.85
C ASN A 311 12.12 20.83 24.15
N ASN A 312 13.33 21.37 24.27
CA ASN A 312 13.53 22.80 24.44
C ASN A 312 13.16 23.57 23.17
N GLU A 313 13.55 23.07 22.00
CA GLU A 313 13.18 23.64 20.71
C GLU A 313 11.67 23.59 20.48
N TYR A 314 11.00 22.48 20.83
CA TYR A 314 9.55 22.38 20.80
C TYR A 314 8.86 23.48 21.63
N ARG A 315 9.30 23.66 22.88
CA ARG A 315 8.76 24.71 23.77
C ARG A 315 9.03 26.11 23.23
N ARG A 316 10.18 26.32 22.59
CA ARG A 316 10.55 27.59 21.96
C ARG A 316 9.61 27.91 20.81
N VAL A 317 9.41 26.97 19.88
CA VAL A 317 8.50 27.14 18.73
C VAL A 317 7.06 27.38 19.16
N LEU A 318 6.57 26.72 20.22
CA LEU A 318 5.24 26.98 20.77
C LEU A 318 5.06 28.40 21.34
N LYS A 319 6.13 29.00 21.89
CA LYS A 319 6.08 30.34 22.51
C LYS A 319 6.33 31.46 21.50
N GLU A 320 7.32 31.27 20.64
CA GLU A 320 7.86 32.30 19.74
C GLU A 320 7.26 32.22 18.33
N GLY A 321 6.59 31.11 18.00
CA GLY A 321 6.11 30.81 16.65
C GLY A 321 7.16 30.10 15.79
N ASP A 322 6.71 29.58 14.65
CA ASP A 322 7.54 28.85 13.70
C ASP A 322 8.52 29.79 12.98
N PRO A 323 9.85 29.65 13.17
CA PRO A 323 10.83 30.53 12.54
C PRO A 323 10.89 30.39 11.01
N SER A 324 10.30 29.34 10.44
CA SER A 324 10.32 29.10 8.99
C SER A 324 9.32 29.94 8.19
N ASN A 325 8.47 30.75 8.84
CA ASN A 325 7.30 31.45 8.25
C ASN A 325 6.30 30.51 7.51
N VAL A 326 6.52 29.19 7.52
CA VAL A 326 5.60 28.18 7.01
C VAL A 326 4.87 27.60 8.21
N LYS A 327 3.69 28.14 8.50
CA LYS A 327 2.88 27.81 9.67
C LYS A 327 2.72 26.28 9.82
N GLY A 328 3.42 25.69 10.80
CA GLY A 328 3.25 24.29 11.21
C GLY A 328 4.27 23.28 10.68
N SER A 329 5.16 23.66 9.74
CA SER A 329 6.07 22.69 9.11
C SER A 329 7.23 22.25 10.01
N SER A 330 7.77 23.16 10.82
CA SER A 330 8.87 22.81 11.73
C SER A 330 8.37 22.08 12.97
N LEU A 331 7.17 22.42 13.44
CA LEU A 331 6.55 21.81 14.61
C LEU A 331 6.29 20.32 14.40
N GLY A 332 5.79 19.92 13.22
CA GLY A 332 5.56 18.52 12.89
C GLY A 332 6.86 17.69 12.89
N LEU A 333 7.93 18.21 12.29
CA LEU A 333 9.25 17.55 12.31
C LEU A 333 9.86 17.45 13.71
N ILE A 334 9.66 18.47 14.57
CA ILE A 334 10.04 18.39 15.98
C ILE A 334 9.22 17.31 16.70
N GLU A 335 7.90 17.29 16.48
CA GLU A 335 6.98 16.35 17.13
C GLU A 335 7.28 14.89 16.76
N ILE A 336 7.66 14.66 15.50
CA ILE A 336 8.23 13.40 15.00
C ILE A 336 9.53 13.08 15.73
N SER A 337 10.48 14.03 15.81
CA SER A 337 11.80 13.81 16.41
C SER A 337 11.72 13.43 17.89
N ARG A 338 10.80 14.06 18.65
CA ARG A 338 10.52 13.73 20.08
C ARG A 338 10.07 12.28 20.28
N ARG A 339 9.55 11.67 19.23
CA ARG A 339 8.99 10.32 19.20
C ARG A 339 9.79 9.39 18.30
N CYS A 340 11.00 9.72 17.89
CA CYS A 340 11.87 8.73 17.26
C CYS A 340 12.83 8.15 18.30
N SER A 341 13.15 6.86 18.19
CA SER A 341 14.19 6.21 18.99
C SER A 341 15.58 6.31 18.37
N ALA A 342 15.68 6.88 17.16
CA ALA A 342 16.93 7.20 16.47
C ALA A 342 16.83 8.57 15.78
N PRO A 343 17.97 9.20 15.43
CA PRO A 343 17.96 10.42 14.62
C PRO A 343 17.19 10.27 13.31
N LEU A 344 16.62 11.38 12.82
CA LEU A 344 15.97 11.40 11.51
C LEU A 344 16.99 11.09 10.41
N VAL A 345 16.64 10.16 9.51
CA VAL A 345 17.43 9.86 8.32
C VAL A 345 16.69 10.40 7.11
N TYR A 346 17.34 11.22 6.30
CA TYR A 346 16.71 11.86 5.15
C TYR A 346 17.65 11.92 3.95
N ASP A 347 17.06 12.12 2.76
CA ASP A 347 17.80 12.23 1.50
C ASP A 347 17.07 13.12 0.49
N PHE A 348 17.83 13.65 -0.47
CA PHE A 348 17.34 14.43 -1.61
C PHE A 348 18.00 13.92 -2.90
N GLU A 349 17.20 13.33 -3.78
CA GLU A 349 17.63 12.92 -5.13
C GLU A 349 17.07 13.91 -6.15
N GLU A 350 17.92 14.49 -7.00
CA GLU A 350 17.45 15.32 -8.12
C GLU A 350 16.97 14.41 -9.25
N ILE A 351 15.68 14.49 -9.59
CA ILE A 351 15.05 13.63 -10.59
C ILE A 351 14.82 14.37 -11.91
N GLU A 352 14.62 15.69 -11.83
CA GLU A 352 14.46 16.62 -12.96
C GLU A 352 15.00 17.98 -12.54
N THR A 353 15.22 18.88 -13.51
CA THR A 353 15.78 20.22 -13.24
C THR A 353 14.92 20.96 -12.20
N ASN A 354 15.52 21.31 -11.04
CA ASN A 354 14.86 21.96 -9.90
C ASN A 354 13.77 21.14 -9.19
N THR A 355 13.65 19.84 -9.46
CA THR A 355 12.72 18.94 -8.79
C THR A 355 13.49 17.83 -8.09
N TYR A 356 13.23 17.67 -6.80
CA TYR A 356 13.90 16.70 -5.94
C TYR A 356 12.90 15.74 -5.32
N LEU A 357 13.25 14.46 -5.29
CA LEU A 357 12.61 13.48 -4.44
C LEU A 357 13.20 13.63 -3.02
N TYR A 358 12.39 14.18 -2.10
CA TYR A 358 12.69 14.19 -0.68
C TYR A 358 12.23 12.88 -0.06
N SER A 359 13.11 12.22 0.70
CA SER A 359 12.78 11.01 1.46
C SER A 359 13.13 11.16 2.94
N LEU A 360 12.25 10.70 3.81
CA LEU A 360 12.41 10.71 5.26
C LEU A 360 12.16 9.31 5.82
N ARG A 361 13.07 8.81 6.65
CA ARG A 361 12.99 7.52 7.35
C ARG A 361 13.06 7.76 8.87
N LEU A 362 12.12 7.15 9.57
CA LEU A 362 11.86 7.31 11.00
C LEU A 362 11.91 5.94 11.67
N VAL A 363 12.53 5.85 12.85
CA VAL A 363 12.60 4.63 13.67
C VAL A 363 11.97 4.94 15.02
N ILE A 364 10.95 4.17 15.42
CA ILE A 364 10.05 4.51 16.53
C ILE A 364 10.23 3.59 17.72
#